data_AF-A0AAW0MVB3-F1
#
_entry.id   AF-A0AAW0MVB3-F1
#
_cell.length_a   1.000
_cell.length_b   1.000
_cell.length_c   1.000
_cell.angle_alpha   90.00
_cell.angle_beta   90.00
_cell.angle_gamma   90.00
#
_symmetry.space_group_name_H-M   'P 1'
#
loop_
_entity.id
_entity.type
_entity.pdbx_description
1 polymer ?
#
loop_
_entity_poly.entity_id
_entity_poly.type
_entity_poly.pdbx_seq_one_letter_code
_entity_poly.pdbx_strand_id
1 'polypeptide(L)'
;MLMDLGTTVAQVTATDADDPMFGNNAKLIYSILQGEPYFSVEPKTGIIVTSWPNMDREAREQYLVVVQVKDKLGLSGGYSATTTVTVSLSDVNDNGPIFQHQMVNESMS
;
A
#
# COMPACT_ATOMS: atom_id res chain seq x y z
N MET A 1 -11.35 8.94 17.91
CA MET A 1 -10.99 7.51 18.22
C MET A 1 -9.60 7.27 17.63
N LEU A 2 -8.67 6.68 18.39
CA LEU A 2 -7.26 6.56 17.99
C LEU A 2 -7.04 5.29 17.17
N MET A 3 -6.25 5.36 16.09
CA MET A 3 -5.84 4.16 15.34
C MET A 3 -4.73 3.38 16.06
N ASP A 4 -4.79 2.06 15.95
CA ASP A 4 -3.78 1.14 16.47
C ASP A 4 -2.53 1.13 15.59
N LEU A 5 -1.37 1.00 16.24
CA LEU A 5 -0.07 0.84 15.58
C LEU A 5 0.02 -0.49 14.82
N GLY A 6 0.64 -0.47 13.64
CA GLY A 6 0.85 -1.67 12.82
C GLY A 6 -0.38 -2.10 12.01
N THR A 7 -1.46 -1.33 12.04
CA THR A 7 -2.66 -1.59 11.24
C THR A 7 -2.30 -1.50 9.75
N THR A 8 -2.63 -2.54 8.99
CA THR A 8 -2.41 -2.53 7.53
C THR A 8 -3.38 -1.57 6.86
N VAL A 9 -2.83 -0.67 6.04
CA VAL A 9 -3.58 0.38 5.36
C VAL A 9 -3.81 0.03 3.89
N ALA A 10 -2.74 -0.34 3.19
CA ALA A 10 -2.77 -0.67 1.79
C ALA A 10 -1.53 -1.48 1.42
N GLN A 11 -1.56 -2.13 0.25
CA GLN A 11 -0.37 -2.68 -0.38
C GLN A 11 -0.18 -2.02 -1.74
N VAL A 12 1.00 -1.47 -1.99
CA VAL A 12 1.38 -1.01 -3.33
C VAL A 12 2.20 -2.07 -4.03
N THR A 13 2.00 -2.19 -5.34
CA THR A 13 2.75 -3.13 -6.18
C THR A 13 3.27 -2.39 -7.41
N ALA A 14 4.40 -2.87 -7.93
CA ALA A 14 5.00 -2.37 -9.15
C ALA A 14 5.42 -3.55 -10.02
N THR A 15 5.33 -3.37 -11.33
CA THR A 15 5.69 -4.38 -12.32
C THR A 15 6.83 -3.84 -13.17
N ASP A 16 7.90 -4.61 -13.30
CA ASP A 16 9.02 -4.31 -14.18
C ASP A 16 8.84 -5.08 -15.50
N ALA A 17 8.93 -4.39 -16.63
CA ALA A 17 8.59 -4.94 -17.95
C ALA A 17 9.65 -5.93 -18.50
N ASP A 18 10.86 -5.97 -17.93
CA ASP A 18 11.97 -6.75 -18.48
C ASP A 18 12.00 -8.23 -18.04
N ASP A 19 11.05 -8.70 -17.22
CA ASP A 19 10.95 -10.13 -16.85
C ASP A 19 9.50 -10.63 -16.84
N PRO A 20 9.03 -11.23 -17.95
CA PRO A 20 7.69 -11.78 -18.06
C PRO A 20 7.53 -13.17 -17.43
N MET A 21 8.58 -13.78 -16.85
CA MET A 21 8.54 -15.20 -16.42
C MET A 21 8.89 -15.47 -14.94
N PHE A 22 9.64 -14.61 -14.24
CA PHE A 22 10.16 -14.95 -12.89
C PHE A 22 9.95 -13.91 -11.78
N GLY A 23 9.05 -12.95 -11.95
CA GLY A 23 8.60 -12.09 -10.84
C GLY A 23 9.71 -11.17 -10.30
N ASN A 24 9.92 -10.06 -11.01
CA ASN A 24 10.94 -9.06 -10.69
C ASN A 24 10.75 -8.31 -9.35
N ASN A 25 9.70 -8.58 -8.56
CA ASN A 25 9.51 -8.00 -7.23
C ASN A 25 10.71 -8.23 -6.31
N ALA A 26 11.51 -9.30 -6.53
CA ALA A 26 12.69 -9.60 -5.72
C ALA A 26 13.80 -8.54 -5.79
N LYS A 27 13.80 -7.67 -6.81
CA LYS A 27 14.79 -6.59 -6.97
C LYS A 27 14.21 -5.21 -6.67
N LEU A 28 12.93 -5.13 -6.32
CA LEU A 28 12.25 -3.89 -6.02
C LEU A 28 12.37 -3.58 -4.52
N ILE A 29 12.65 -2.32 -4.21
CA ILE A 29 12.67 -1.80 -2.85
C ILE A 29 11.70 -0.63 -2.74
N TYR A 30 10.71 -0.78 -1.87
CA TYR A 30 9.73 0.25 -1.54
C TYR A 30 10.23 1.14 -0.41
N SER A 31 9.93 2.43 -0.47
CA SER A 31 10.23 3.40 0.58
C SER A 31 9.21 4.55 0.59
N ILE A 32 9.02 5.17 1.75
CA ILE A 32 8.16 6.35 1.88
C ILE A 32 8.99 7.62 1.65
N LEU A 33 8.55 8.46 0.71
CA LEU A 33 9.09 9.81 0.50
C LEU A 33 8.31 10.88 1.27
N GLN A 34 7.02 10.64 1.51
CA GLN A 34 6.14 11.51 2.28
C GLN A 34 5.10 10.66 3.02
N GLY A 35 4.80 10.98 4.27
CA GLY A 35 3.83 10.23 5.09
C GLY A 35 4.40 9.80 6.44
N GLU A 36 5.72 9.86 6.59
CA GLU A 36 6.38 9.75 7.90
C GLU A 36 5.97 10.93 8.82
N PRO A 37 5.87 10.71 10.14
CA PRO A 37 6.12 9.44 10.83
C PRO A 37 4.86 8.55 10.95
N TYR A 38 3.76 8.92 10.29
CA TYR A 38 2.45 8.30 10.46
C TYR A 38 2.33 6.90 9.84
N PHE A 39 3.10 6.64 8.79
CA PHE A 39 3.07 5.37 8.05
C PHE A 39 4.48 4.86 7.82
N SER A 40 4.62 3.54 7.76
CA SER A 40 5.80 2.86 7.25
C SER A 40 5.40 1.94 6.10
N VAL A 41 6.34 1.61 5.23
CA VAL A 41 6.16 0.63 4.16
C VAL A 41 7.16 -0.51 4.35
N GLU A 42 6.72 -1.75 4.20
CA GLU A 42 7.62 -2.89 4.16
C GLU A 42 8.38 -2.89 2.83
N PRO A 43 9.72 -2.72 2.84
CA PRO A 43 10.54 -2.56 1.64
C PRO A 43 10.42 -3.64 0.55
N LYS A 44 10.04 -4.89 0.85
CA LYS A 44 9.97 -5.97 -0.15
C LYS A 44 8.56 -6.23 -0.67
N THR A 45 7.57 -6.05 0.17
CA THR A 45 6.16 -6.38 -0.13
C THR A 45 5.32 -5.16 -0.50
N GLY A 46 5.78 -3.95 -0.17
CA GLY A 46 5.03 -2.72 -0.41
C GLY A 46 3.81 -2.54 0.51
N ILE A 47 3.73 -3.32 1.60
CA ILE A 47 2.65 -3.22 2.60
C ILE A 47 2.88 -1.95 3.42
N ILE A 48 1.90 -1.04 3.41
CA ILE A 48 1.88 0.19 4.21
C ILE A 48 1.12 -0.09 5.49
N VAL A 49 1.71 0.28 6.63
CA VAL A 49 1.10 0.16 7.96
C VAL A 49 1.15 1.49 8.70
N THR A 50 0.25 1.66 9.68
CA THR A 50 0.31 2.77 10.64
C THR A 50 1.55 2.66 11.55
N SER A 51 2.24 3.76 11.78
CA SER A 51 3.50 3.82 12.53
C SER A 51 3.53 4.85 13.66
N TRP A 52 2.48 5.67 13.79
CA TRP A 52 2.43 6.73 14.79
C TRP A 52 1.28 6.53 15.76
N PRO A 53 1.50 6.67 17.09
CA PRO A 53 0.43 6.60 18.05
C PRO A 53 -0.49 7.82 17.93
N ASN A 54 -1.74 7.67 18.35
CA ASN A 54 -2.70 8.77 18.46
C ASN A 54 -3.01 9.48 17.14
N MET A 55 -3.05 8.75 16.03
CA MET A 55 -3.67 9.25 14.80
C MET A 55 -5.16 9.41 15.06
N ASP A 56 -5.56 10.66 15.34
CA ASP A 56 -6.93 11.02 15.67
C ASP A 56 -7.61 11.70 14.47
N ARG A 57 -8.73 11.11 14.05
CA ARG A 57 -9.55 11.60 12.95
C ARG A 57 -9.99 13.06 13.17
N GLU A 58 -10.34 13.42 14.40
CA GLU A 58 -10.84 14.75 14.75
C GLU A 58 -9.78 15.84 14.53
N ALA A 59 -8.49 15.48 14.66
CA ALA A 59 -7.38 16.38 14.38
C ALA A 59 -7.01 16.39 12.89
N ARG A 60 -7.10 15.24 12.21
CA ARG A 60 -6.76 15.10 10.80
C ARG A 60 -7.44 13.90 10.16
N GLU A 61 -8.31 14.17 9.19
CA GLU A 61 -9.09 13.13 8.50
C GLU A 61 -8.32 12.43 7.38
N GLN A 62 -7.35 13.12 6.76
CA GLN A 62 -6.65 12.65 5.56
C GLN A 62 -5.14 12.80 5.62
N TYR A 63 -4.46 11.79 5.11
CA TYR A 63 -3.00 11.73 4.97
C TYR A 63 -2.61 11.39 3.53
N LEU A 64 -1.54 12.03 3.05
CA LEU A 64 -0.92 11.71 1.78
C LEU A 64 0.36 10.91 2.04
N VAL A 65 0.44 9.73 1.45
CA VAL A 65 1.61 8.86 1.50
C VAL A 65 2.19 8.74 0.10
N VAL A 66 3.39 9.26 -0.12
CA VAL A 66 4.10 9.11 -1.39
C VAL A 66 5.09 7.96 -1.24
N VAL A 67 4.86 6.88 -1.99
CA VAL A 67 5.72 5.71 -2.01
C VAL A 67 6.59 5.74 -3.25
N GLN A 68 7.88 5.49 -3.07
CA GLN A 68 8.82 5.21 -4.13
C GLN A 68 9.07 3.71 -4.20
N VAL A 69 9.25 3.21 -5.42
CA VAL A 69 9.83 1.90 -5.69
C VAL A 69 11.07 2.07 -6.53
N LYS A 70 12.16 1.38 -6.18
CA LYS A 70 13.42 1.35 -6.92
C LYS A 70 13.79 -0.06 -7.32
N ASP A 71 14.27 -0.24 -8.54
CA ASP A 71 14.88 -1.49 -8.98
C ASP A 71 16.30 -1.68 -8.40
N LYS A 72 16.99 -2.74 -8.86
CA LYS A 72 18.37 -3.06 -8.46
C LYS A 72 18.60 -3.06 -6.95
N LEU A 73 17.64 -3.56 -6.18
CA LEU A 73 17.69 -3.59 -4.71
C LEU A 73 17.86 -2.20 -4.08
N GLY A 74 17.35 -1.14 -4.72
CA GLY A 74 17.44 0.23 -4.23
C GLY A 74 18.82 0.89 -4.38
N LEU A 75 19.75 0.25 -5.10
CA LEU A 75 21.10 0.77 -5.32
C LEU A 75 21.12 1.98 -6.28
N SER A 76 22.17 2.80 -6.16
CA SER A 76 22.41 3.92 -7.06
C SER A 76 22.54 3.46 -8.52
N GLY A 77 21.91 4.20 -9.44
CA GLY A 77 21.86 3.84 -10.87
C GLY A 77 20.72 2.88 -11.22
N GLY A 78 19.80 2.64 -10.29
CA GLY A 78 18.51 2.00 -10.54
C GLY A 78 17.43 2.96 -11.03
N TYR A 79 16.44 2.44 -11.75
CA TYR A 79 15.22 3.17 -12.09
C TYR A 79 14.28 3.26 -10.89
N SER A 80 13.51 4.35 -10.83
CA SER A 80 12.55 4.59 -9.76
C SER A 80 11.20 5.05 -10.31
N ALA A 81 10.13 4.58 -9.69
CA ALA A 81 8.78 5.09 -9.89
C ALA A 81 8.18 5.55 -8.56
N THR A 82 7.19 6.42 -8.62
CA THR A 82 6.47 6.90 -7.43
C THR A 82 4.97 6.79 -7.62
N THR A 83 4.26 6.60 -6.52
CA THR A 83 2.79 6.65 -6.46
C THR A 83 2.35 7.37 -5.18
N THR A 84 1.16 7.95 -5.23
CA THR A 84 0.55 8.66 -4.09
C THR A 84 -0.65 7.88 -3.60
N VAL A 85 -0.65 7.51 -2.33
CA VAL A 85 -1.76 6.87 -1.62
C VAL A 85 -2.43 7.92 -0.73
N THR A 86 -3.72 8.14 -0.92
CA THR A 86 -4.52 9.00 -0.04
C THR A 86 -5.20 8.13 0.99
N VAL A 87 -4.83 8.30 2.27
CA VAL A 87 -5.37 7.53 3.39
C VAL A 87 -6.39 8.39 4.12
N SER A 88 -7.62 7.89 4.22
CA SER A 88 -8.69 8.52 5.01
C SER A 88 -8.95 7.66 6.25
N LEU A 89 -9.05 8.29 7.43
CA LEU A 89 -9.37 7.57 8.66
C LEU A 89 -10.90 7.33 8.74
N SER A 90 -11.35 6.08 8.59
CA SER A 90 -12.75 5.68 8.79
C SER A 90 -13.02 5.24 10.23
N ASP A 91 -14.28 5.30 10.67
CA ASP A 91 -14.68 4.71 11.96
C ASP A 91 -14.46 3.18 11.93
N VAL A 92 -14.06 2.61 13.06
CA VAL A 92 -13.56 1.22 13.19
C VAL A 92 -14.64 0.14 12.90
N ASN A 93 -15.86 0.50 12.50
CA ASN A 93 -16.97 -0.44 12.32
C ASN A 93 -17.49 -0.52 10.88
N ASP A 94 -16.66 -0.95 9.93
CA ASP A 94 -17.07 -1.18 8.53
C ASP A 94 -16.66 -2.56 7.96
N ASN A 95 -16.52 -3.58 8.82
CA ASN A 95 -16.50 -4.99 8.40
C ASN A 95 -17.94 -5.51 8.13
N GLY A 96 -18.72 -4.81 7.31
CA GLY A 96 -19.93 -5.36 6.71
C GLY A 96 -19.57 -6.47 5.72
N PRO A 97 -20.32 -7.59 5.63
CA PRO A 97 -19.91 -8.74 4.84
C PRO A 97 -19.83 -8.40 3.35
N ILE A 98 -18.66 -8.66 2.74
CA ILE A 98 -18.45 -8.51 1.30
C ILE A 98 -18.90 -9.81 0.61
N PHE A 99 -20.01 -9.77 -0.11
CA PHE A 99 -20.40 -10.82 -1.05
C PHE A 99 -19.34 -10.92 -2.15
N GLN A 100 -18.54 -11.98 -2.13
CA GLN A 100 -17.71 -12.35 -3.28
C GLN A 100 -18.65 -12.77 -4.40
N HIS A 101 -18.69 -11.98 -5.47
CA HIS A 101 -19.45 -12.33 -6.67
C HIS A 101 -18.87 -13.62 -7.26
N GLN A 102 -19.56 -14.73 -7.02
CA GLN A 102 -19.37 -15.98 -7.72
C GLN A 102 -19.83 -15.77 -9.16
N MET A 103 -18.90 -15.79 -10.11
CA MET A 103 -19.25 -15.80 -11.53
C MET A 103 -20.01 -17.10 -11.81
N VAL A 104 -21.34 -17.01 -11.93
CA VAL A 104 -22.13 -18.07 -12.55
C VAL A 104 -22.13 -17.76 -14.04
N ASN A 105 -21.41 -18.57 -14.81
CA ASN A 105 -21.61 -18.59 -16.26
C ASN A 105 -22.88 -19.38 -16.53
N GLU A 106 -24.03 -18.70 -16.61
CA GLU A 106 -25.20 -19.25 -17.30
C GLU A 106 -25.14 -18.84 -18.77
N SER A 107 -24.69 -19.76 -19.62
CA SER A 107 -24.98 -19.70 -21.05
C SER A 107 -26.44 -20.10 -21.26
N MET A 108 -27.31 -19.12 -21.57
CA MET A 108 -28.62 -19.40 -22.13
C MET A 108 -28.48 -19.77 -23.61
N SER A 109 -28.83 -21.02 -23.93
CA SER A 109 -29.49 -21.42 -25.18
C SER A 109 -30.28 -22.70 -24.93
#